data_AF-C2EPG5-F1
#
_entry.id   AF-C2EPG5-F1
#
_cell.length_a   1.000
_cell.length_b   1.000
_cell.length_c   1.000
_cell.angle_alpha   90.00
_cell.angle_beta   90.00
_cell.angle_gamma   90.00
#
_symmetry.space_group_name_H-M   'P 1'
#
loop_
_entity.id
_entity.type
_entity.pdbx_description
1 polymer ?
#
loop_
_entity_poly.entity_id
_entity_poly.type
_entity_poly.pdbx_seq_one_letter_code
_entity_poly.pdbx_strand_id
1 'polypeptide(L)' 'MKNTIISILMIIALVLVFCLLVAIKQTFRHKTQDGYLVKFEYGKWQLKVYSSFGQAYWRYVVFNILDVFTFFE' A
#
# COMPACT_ATOMS: atom_id res chain seq x y z
N MET A 1 1.35 -28.52 -14.14
CA MET A 1 1.79 -27.91 -12.85
C MET A 1 2.70 -26.70 -13.03
N LYS A 2 3.77 -26.79 -13.85
CA LYS A 2 4.73 -25.69 -14.04
C LYS A 2 4.08 -24.37 -14.52
N ASN A 3 3.17 -24.45 -15.50
CA ASN A 3 2.44 -23.29 -16.03
C ASN A 3 1.46 -22.68 -15.01
N THR A 4 0.88 -23.51 -14.15
CA THR A 4 -0.02 -23.08 -13.06
C THR A 4 0.75 -22.25 -12.03
N ILE A 5 1.93 -22.72 -11.61
CA ILE A 5 2.81 -22.00 -10.66
C ILE A 5 3.23 -20.65 -11.24
N ILE A 6 3.66 -20.60 -12.49
CA ILE A 6 4.04 -19.36 -13.17
C ILE A 6 2.85 -18.38 -13.21
N SER A 7 1.65 -18.86 -13.51
CA SER A 7 0.44 -18.02 -13.55
C SER A 7 0.12 -17.43 -12.18
N ILE A 8 0.21 -18.24 -11.11
CA ILE A 8 0.00 -17.77 -9.73
C ILE A 8 1.03 -16.69 -9.37
N LEU A 9 2.31 -16.91 -9.70
CA LEU A 9 3.37 -15.92 -9.45
C LEU A 9 3.13 -14.61 -10.21
N MET A 10 2.66 -14.68 -11.46
CA MET A 10 2.32 -13.48 -12.23
C MET A 10 1.16 -12.70 -11.61
N ILE A 11 0.13 -13.40 -11.11
CA ILE A 11 -1.00 -12.76 -10.43
C ILE A 11 -0.52 -12.05 -9.15
N ILE A 12 0.30 -12.71 -8.34
CA ILE A 12 0.88 -12.11 -7.12
C ILE A 12 1.71 -10.87 -7.49
N ALA A 13 2.57 -10.96 -8.51
CA ALA A 13 3.37 -9.84 -8.97
C ALA A 13 2.52 -8.67 -9.46
N LEU A 14 1.44 -8.96 -10.18
CA LEU A 14 0.52 -7.94 -10.67
C LEU A 14 -0.19 -7.20 -9.51
N VAL A 15 -0.66 -7.95 -8.51
CA VAL A 15 -1.26 -7.38 -7.29
C VAL A 15 -0.26 -6.49 -6.56
N LEU A 16 1.00 -6.93 -6.41
CA LEU A 16 2.05 -6.12 -5.79
C LEU A 16 2.31 -4.81 -6.57
N VAL A 17 2.36 -4.87 -7.90
CA VAL A 17 2.50 -3.68 -8.74
C VAL A 17 1.33 -2.72 -8.53
N PHE A 18 0.09 -3.22 -8.45
CA PHE A 18 -1.06 -2.37 -8.14
C PHE A 18 -0.94 -1.70 -6.76
N CYS A 19 -0.53 -2.44 -5.72
CA CYS A 19 -0.31 -1.88 -4.38
C CYS A 19 0.72 -0.73 -4.39
N LEU A 20 1.81 -0.89 -5.15
CA LEU A 20 2.83 0.13 -5.34
C LEU A 20 2.28 1.36 -6.06
N LEU A 21 1.58 1.17 -7.19
CA LEU A 21 1.01 2.28 -7.98
C LEU A 21 -0.04 3.08 -7.19
N VAL A 22 -0.92 2.39 -6.46
CA VAL A 22 -1.94 3.03 -5.62
C VAL A 22 -1.28 3.84 -4.50
N ALA A 23 -0.20 3.33 -3.89
CA ALA A 23 0.54 4.03 -2.84
C ALA A 23 1.17 5.33 -3.34
N ILE A 24 1.64 5.41 -4.59
CA ILE A 24 2.15 6.66 -5.19
C ILE A 24 1.05 7.72 -5.17
N LYS A 25 -0.13 7.39 -5.74
CA LYS A 25 -1.28 8.30 -5.80
C LYS A 25 -1.75 8.72 -4.40
N GLN A 26 -1.81 7.78 -3.44
CA GLN A 26 -2.18 8.07 -2.06
C GLN A 26 -1.18 9.02 -1.39
N THR A 27 0.13 8.81 -1.60
CA THR A 27 1.16 9.65 -0.99
C THR A 27 1.07 11.08 -1.50
N PHE A 28 0.92 11.27 -2.81
CA PHE A 28 0.76 12.61 -3.37
C PHE A 28 -0.55 13.28 -2.94
N ARG A 29 -1.65 12.52 -2.88
CA ARG A 29 -2.97 13.06 -2.49
C ARG A 29 -3.00 13.57 -1.06
N HIS A 30 -2.23 12.95 -0.16
CA HIS A 30 -2.17 13.31 1.25
C HIS A 30 -0.92 14.13 1.61
N LYS A 31 -0.34 14.82 0.63
CA LYS A 31 0.69 15.82 0.89
C LYS A 31 0.05 17.07 1.53
N THR A 32 0.64 17.50 2.64
CA THR A 32 0.29 18.68 3.42
C THR A 32 1.49 19.63 3.46
N GLN A 33 1.34 20.82 4.07
CA GLN A 33 2.46 21.76 4.24
C GLN A 33 3.56 21.18 5.15
N ASP A 34 3.19 20.40 6.17
CA ASP A 34 4.11 19.84 7.17
C ASP A 34 4.70 18.47 6.77
N GLY A 35 4.24 17.88 5.67
CA GLY A 35 4.70 16.57 5.19
C GLY A 35 3.60 15.73 4.59
N TYR A 36 3.69 14.41 4.73
CA TYR A 36 2.79 13.43 4.14
C TYR A 36 1.95 12.76 5.21
N LEU A 37 0.65 12.93 5.12
CA LEU A 37 -0.31 12.39 6.06
C LEU A 37 -0.66 10.95 5.67
N VAL A 38 -0.52 10.02 6.62
CA VAL A 38 -0.90 8.62 6.45
C VAL A 38 -2.00 8.30 7.45
N LYS A 39 -3.16 7.93 6.92
CA LYS A 39 -4.31 7.47 7.70
C LYS A 39 -4.39 5.95 7.57
N PHE A 40 -4.45 5.25 8.71
CA PHE A 40 -4.56 3.79 8.72
C PHE A 40 -5.45 3.32 9.86
N GLU A 41 -6.09 2.19 9.62
CA GLU A 41 -6.99 1.53 10.56
C GLU A 41 -6.35 0.22 11.02
N TYR A 42 -5.88 0.22 12.27
CA TYR A 42 -5.37 -0.98 12.95
C TYR A 42 -6.03 -1.04 14.31
N GLY A 43 -7.27 -1.55 14.35
CA GLY A 43 -8.13 -1.55 15.55
C GLY A 43 -8.70 -0.17 15.95
N LYS A 44 -8.01 0.93 15.62
CA LYS A 44 -8.52 2.32 15.68
C LYS A 44 -7.91 3.15 14.54
N TRP A 45 -8.64 4.16 14.10
CA TRP A 45 -8.15 5.16 13.15
C TRP A 45 -7.00 5.96 13.74
N GLN A 46 -5.81 5.80 13.15
CA GLN A 46 -4.63 6.60 13.48
C GLN A 46 -4.19 7.44 12.29
N LEU A 47 -3.67 8.62 12.61
CA LEU A 47 -3.26 9.62 11.63
C LEU A 47 -1.86 10.08 12.00
N LYS A 48 -0.90 9.84 11.11
CA LYS A 48 0.52 10.15 11.36
C LYS A 48 1.09 10.94 10.20
N VAL A 49 1.83 12.00 10.52
CA VAL A 49 2.54 12.82 9.53
C VAL A 49 3.97 12.32 9.42
N TYR A 50 4.43 12.14 8.19
CA TYR A 50 5.80 11.77 7.85
C TYR A 50 6.46 12.90 7.09
N SER A 51 7.69 13.25 7.45
CA SER A 51 8.44 14.34 6.81
C SER A 51 8.94 14.00 5.41
N SER A 52 9.02 12.71 5.06
CA SER A 52 9.56 12.25 3.77
C SER A 52 8.54 11.44 2.97
N PHE A 53 8.57 11.64 1.64
CA PHE A 53 7.74 10.91 0.69
C PHE A 53 7.95 9.40 0.83
N GLY A 54 9.21 8.95 0.87
CA GLY A 54 9.55 7.53 0.93
C GLY A 54 8.97 6.83 2.17
N GLN A 55 8.97 7.48 3.33
CA GLN A 55 8.38 6.90 4.54
C GLN A 55 6.87 6.75 4.43
N ALA A 56 6.16 7.79 3.96
CA ALA A 56 4.72 7.72 3.76
C ALA A 56 4.33 6.72 2.68
N TYR A 57 5.07 6.71 1.56
CA TYR A 57 4.89 5.79 0.46
C TYR A 57 4.97 4.33 0.91
N TRP A 58 6.05 3.93 1.59
CA TRP A 58 6.19 2.56 2.05
C TRP A 58 5.15 2.16 3.09
N ARG A 59 4.66 3.11 3.89
CA ARG A 59 3.53 2.85 4.80
C ARG A 59 2.26 2.56 4.03
N TYR A 60 1.93 3.37 3.03
CA TYR A 60 0.79 3.12 2.14
C TYR A 60 0.92 1.79 1.37
N VAL A 61 2.12 1.41 0.93
CA VAL A 61 2.37 0.10 0.29
C VAL A 61 2.03 -1.04 1.25
N VAL A 62 2.53 -1.00 2.48
CA VAL A 62 2.23 -2.03 3.50
C VAL A 62 0.73 -2.10 3.77
N PHE A 63 0.06 -0.96 3.92
CA PHE A 63 -1.39 -0.95 4.15
C PHE A 63 -2.19 -1.49 2.96
N ASN A 64 -1.83 -1.13 1.73
CA ASN A 64 -2.50 -1.68 0.54
C ASN A 64 -2.32 -3.20 0.45
N ILE A 65 -1.15 -3.73 0.82
CA ILE A 65 -0.91 -5.18 0.85
C ILE A 65 -1.77 -5.86 1.92
N LEU A 66 -1.82 -5.28 3.14
CA LEU A 66 -2.62 -5.83 4.23
C LEU A 66 -4.12 -5.78 3.93
N ASP A 67 -4.60 -4.70 3.32
CA ASP A 67 -5.99 -4.53 2.89
C ASP A 67 -6.40 -5.60 1.85
N VAL A 68 -5.50 -5.89 0.92
CA VAL A 68 -5.68 -7.00 -0.04
C VAL A 68 -5.77 -8.34 0.68
N PHE A 69 -4.94 -8.61 1.68
CA PHE A 69 -5.03 -9.86 2.44
C PHE A 69 -6.32 -9.97 3.25
N THR A 70 -6.74 -8.89 3.92
CA THR A 70 -8.00 -8.87 4.70
C THR A 70 -9.23 -8.95 3.80
N PHE A 71 -9.16 -8.52 2.54
CA PHE A 71 -10.28 -8.69 1.59
C PHE A 71 -10.57 -10.16 1.25
N PHE A 72 -9.57 -11.05 1.38
CA PHE A 72 -9.72 -12.48 1.12
C PHE A 72 -10.04 -13.32 2.36
N GLU A 73 -10.15 -12.70 3.54
CA GLU A 73 -10.57 -13.32 4.81
C GLU A 73 -12.08 -13.17 5.03
#